data_AF-A0A0F7C0R5-F1
#
_entry.id   AF-A0A0F7C0R5-F1
#
_cell.length_a   1.000
_cell.length_b   1.000
_cell.length_c   1.000
_cell.angle_alpha   90.00
_cell.angle_beta   90.00
_cell.angle_gamma   90.00
#
_symmetry.space_group_name_H-M   'P 1'
#
loop_
_entity.id
_entity.type
_entity.pdbx_description
1 polymer ?
#
loop_
_entity_poly.entity_id
_entity_poly.type
_entity_poly.pdbx_seq_one_letter_code
_entity_poly.pdbx_strand_id
1 'polypeptide(L)'
;MKVRKDIVASITTIFAIIAAFCMPAEIQAENPHTPSTVQASTFTDIDEHWAKSYIQFLAERGIVKGKYIPFRPNAPISRGEAIALLNRVTQYSYGVVAPPAEAAKVDKRYPLVQEIKQAVGTMNAMLYADQKAYTRFNPGDNALYLLHLSAVKKPMKMGAILESDWWLSAEHLQAPLNREEASMLLFHTILPNIRHDLHIEPAKIQEGLNGYYQATLSNAYQDTKSLYATGIKGYQLLEDSTGFFQPTKTMTRAQFAVILQRLVIANEQQKEKQWNGSVQQQTRISNLMLTAATHAYLRKNEQLMTAYFGKEALQTIEKLRPLPLHDVLGSYQVMDSNESTMKAKGAYFSTMTGNYEVEYEMVKSDQSSNPYGWIITKITHIQK
;
A
#
# COMPACT_ATOMS: atom_id res chain seq x y z
N MET A 1 55.08 -6.84 54.69
CA MET A 1 54.11 -6.01 55.46
C MET A 1 53.03 -5.55 54.48
N LYS A 2 51.73 -5.77 54.68
CA LYS A 2 50.80 -5.13 55.64
C LYS A 2 50.67 -3.59 55.46
N VAL A 3 49.41 -3.16 55.27
CA VAL A 3 48.77 -1.93 55.85
C VAL A 3 49.08 -0.59 55.15
N ARG A 4 48.14 0.35 54.90
CA ARG A 4 46.64 0.44 54.94
C ARG A 4 46.21 1.63 54.03
N LYS A 5 45.09 1.58 53.29
CA LYS A 5 43.69 1.95 53.66
C LYS A 5 43.48 3.36 54.23
N ASP A 6 42.85 4.19 53.41
CA ASP A 6 41.56 4.90 53.61
C ASP A 6 41.16 5.34 55.04
N ILE A 7 40.89 6.65 55.19
CA ILE A 7 40.08 7.22 56.28
C ILE A 7 39.11 8.28 55.71
N VAL A 8 37.80 7.94 55.78
CA VAL A 8 36.66 8.72 56.34
C VAL A 8 36.64 10.24 56.05
N ALA A 9 35.71 10.87 55.33
CA ALA A 9 34.25 10.79 55.14
C ALA A 9 33.39 11.81 55.94
N SER A 10 32.50 12.49 55.20
CA SER A 10 31.19 13.09 55.60
C SER A 10 31.10 14.38 56.43
N ILE A 11 30.24 15.30 55.92
CA ILE A 11 29.18 16.16 56.56
C ILE A 11 29.09 17.48 55.74
N THR A 12 28.08 17.74 54.88
CA THR A 12 26.66 18.09 55.14
C THR A 12 26.48 19.58 55.56
N THR A 13 25.69 20.47 54.91
CA THR A 13 24.89 20.44 53.64
C THR A 13 24.24 21.85 53.35
N ILE A 14 23.52 22.02 52.21
CA ILE A 14 22.49 23.06 51.88
C ILE A 14 22.87 24.38 51.10
N PHE A 15 22.40 24.41 49.83
CA PHE A 15 21.75 25.49 49.03
C PHE A 15 22.47 26.59 48.20
N ALA A 16 22.02 26.65 46.92
CA ALA A 16 21.78 27.82 46.05
C ALA A 16 23.00 28.56 45.42
N ILE A 17 22.96 29.05 44.15
CA ILE A 17 21.98 28.96 43.04
C ILE A 17 22.71 29.25 41.68
N ILE A 18 22.33 28.53 40.61
CA ILE A 18 22.41 28.86 39.15
C ILE A 18 23.69 29.50 38.55
N ALA A 19 24.35 28.81 37.60
CA ALA A 19 24.50 29.25 36.19
C ALA A 19 25.38 28.31 35.31
N ALA A 20 25.19 28.39 33.99
CA ALA A 20 26.10 27.91 32.92
C ALA A 20 26.30 26.38 32.76
N PHE A 21 25.23 25.70 32.39
CA PHE A 21 25.26 24.37 31.75
C PHE A 21 26.01 24.44 30.40
N CYS A 22 26.92 23.50 30.14
CA CYS A 22 27.40 23.20 28.79
C CYS A 22 27.52 21.68 28.66
N MET A 23 26.52 21.06 28.03
CA MET A 23 26.53 19.65 27.64
C MET A 23 26.38 19.55 26.11
N PRO A 24 26.92 18.49 25.48
CA PRO A 24 26.80 18.31 24.03
C PRO A 24 25.34 18.10 23.63
N ALA A 25 24.96 18.56 22.44
CA ALA A 25 23.65 18.30 21.89
C ALA A 25 23.51 16.81 21.52
N GLU A 26 22.75 16.05 22.31
CA GLU A 26 22.22 14.76 21.89
C GLU A 26 21.23 14.98 20.74
N ILE A 27 21.52 14.39 19.58
CA ILE A 27 20.57 14.33 18.48
C ILE A 27 19.50 13.30 18.86
N GLN A 28 18.40 13.79 19.45
CA GLN A 28 17.20 12.97 19.62
C GLN A 28 16.63 12.63 18.24
N ALA A 29 16.73 11.36 17.85
CA ALA A 29 15.88 10.82 16.79
C ALA A 29 14.41 10.89 17.25
N GLU A 30 13.52 11.38 16.40
CA GLU A 30 12.09 11.38 16.70
C GLU A 30 11.57 9.94 16.84
N ASN A 31 11.20 9.55 18.07
CA ASN A 31 10.52 8.29 18.34
C ASN A 31 9.11 8.33 17.72
N PRO A 32 8.73 7.41 16.80
CA PRO A 32 7.43 7.49 16.16
C PRO A 32 6.25 7.04 17.03
N HIS A 33 6.48 6.29 18.13
CA HIS A 33 5.39 5.71 18.95
C HIS A 33 5.63 5.69 20.46
N THR A 34 5.58 6.86 21.10
CA THR A 34 4.73 6.99 22.30
C THR A 34 3.24 6.95 21.87
N PRO A 35 2.26 6.83 22.78
CA PRO A 35 0.90 7.28 22.51
C PRO A 35 0.90 8.81 22.39
N SER A 36 1.55 9.32 21.35
CA SER A 36 1.38 10.67 20.88
C SER A 36 -0.11 10.88 20.69
N THR A 37 -0.65 11.90 21.36
CA THR A 37 -1.87 12.54 20.88
C THR A 37 -1.66 12.77 19.39
N VAL A 38 -2.46 12.11 18.55
CA VAL A 38 -2.39 12.33 17.11
C VAL A 38 -2.70 13.80 16.93
N GLN A 39 -1.67 14.62 16.74
CA GLN A 39 -1.84 16.03 16.44
C GLN A 39 -2.52 16.05 15.09
N ALA A 40 -3.84 16.22 15.12
CA ALA A 40 -4.68 16.23 13.95
C ALA A 40 -4.03 17.16 12.93
N SER A 41 -3.72 16.58 11.79
CA SER A 41 -3.04 17.20 10.67
C SER A 41 -3.89 18.38 10.22
N THR A 42 -3.47 19.55 10.69
CA THR A 42 -4.27 20.78 10.72
C THR A 42 -3.94 21.57 9.48
N PHE A 43 -4.86 21.54 8.51
CA PHE A 43 -4.75 22.32 7.29
C PHE A 43 -5.43 23.67 7.47
N THR A 44 -4.75 24.76 7.12
CA THR A 44 -5.17 26.13 7.45
C THR A 44 -6.26 26.70 6.54
N ASP A 45 -6.68 25.95 5.52
CA ASP A 45 -7.52 26.42 4.40
C ASP A 45 -8.70 25.48 4.10
N ILE A 46 -9.06 24.60 5.05
CA ILE A 46 -10.16 23.64 4.89
C ILE A 46 -11.36 23.91 5.82
N ASP A 47 -11.29 24.90 6.72
CA ASP A 47 -12.22 24.96 7.86
C ASP A 47 -13.69 25.18 7.49
N GLU A 48 -13.96 25.93 6.42
CA GLU A 48 -15.28 26.17 5.83
C GLU A 48 -15.48 25.38 4.52
N HIS A 49 -14.53 24.52 4.15
CA HIS A 49 -14.53 23.84 2.87
C HIS A 49 -15.37 22.55 2.92
N TRP A 50 -16.25 22.32 1.94
CA TRP A 50 -17.13 21.14 1.88
C TRP A 50 -16.39 19.80 2.02
N ALA A 51 -15.13 19.74 1.59
CA ALA A 51 -14.30 18.54 1.65
C ALA A 51 -13.58 18.31 3.00
N LYS A 52 -13.81 19.15 4.01
CA LYS A 52 -13.10 19.14 5.31
C LYS A 52 -13.04 17.76 5.95
N SER A 53 -14.19 17.11 6.10
CA SER A 53 -14.31 15.77 6.71
C SER A 53 -13.54 14.70 5.94
N TYR A 54 -13.60 14.71 4.61
CA TYR A 54 -12.85 13.80 3.75
C TYR A 54 -11.34 14.00 3.88
N ILE A 55 -10.90 15.25 3.95
CA ILE A 55 -9.48 15.59 4.13
C ILE A 55 -9.02 15.14 5.53
N GLN A 56 -9.77 15.46 6.58
CA GLN A 56 -9.48 15.03 7.96
C GLN A 56 -9.43 13.50 8.09
N PHE A 57 -10.39 12.77 7.53
CA PHE A 57 -10.41 11.30 7.52
C PHE A 57 -9.11 10.69 6.96
N LEU A 58 -8.61 11.23 5.85
CA LEU A 58 -7.35 10.79 5.24
C LEU A 58 -6.12 11.22 6.06
N ALA A 59 -6.22 12.33 6.77
CA ALA A 59 -5.11 12.94 7.49
C ALA A 59 -4.87 12.27 8.84
N GLU A 60 -5.93 11.89 9.56
CA GLU A 60 -5.93 10.98 10.72
C GLU A 60 -5.26 9.63 10.41
N ARG A 61 -5.37 9.20 9.15
CA ARG A 61 -4.82 7.93 8.63
C ARG A 61 -3.42 8.09 8.02
N GLY A 62 -2.84 9.30 8.07
CA GLY A 62 -1.51 9.60 7.55
C GLY A 62 -1.38 9.55 6.01
N ILE A 63 -2.48 9.41 5.28
CA ILE A 63 -2.52 9.32 3.81
C ILE A 63 -2.22 10.70 3.21
N VAL A 64 -2.91 11.74 3.68
CA VAL A 64 -2.51 13.14 3.44
C VAL A 64 -1.74 13.64 4.66
N LYS A 65 -0.68 14.42 4.43
CA LYS A 65 0.24 14.87 5.48
C LYS A 65 0.38 16.39 5.42
N GLY A 66 0.36 17.02 6.59
CA GLY A 66 0.50 18.46 6.76
C GLY A 66 0.21 18.87 8.20
N LYS A 67 0.94 19.85 8.71
CA LYS A 67 0.79 20.42 10.05
C LYS A 67 0.97 21.93 9.94
N TYR A 68 -0.12 22.67 10.13
CA TYR A 68 -0.20 24.12 9.92
C TYR A 68 0.24 24.59 8.51
N ILE A 69 -0.12 23.81 7.48
CA ILE A 69 0.10 24.15 6.07
C ILE A 69 -1.23 24.11 5.29
N PRO A 70 -1.38 24.85 4.18
CA PRO A 70 -2.58 24.76 3.34
C PRO A 70 -2.65 23.42 2.59
N PHE A 71 -3.81 22.77 2.60
CA PHE A 71 -4.11 21.60 1.76
C PHE A 71 -4.30 21.97 0.29
N ARG A 72 -4.76 23.21 0.01
CA ARG A 72 -5.16 23.75 -1.30
C ARG A 72 -6.31 22.97 -1.94
N PRO A 73 -7.48 22.83 -1.28
CA PRO A 73 -8.55 21.93 -1.71
C PRO A 73 -9.09 22.20 -3.14
N ASN A 74 -9.13 23.47 -3.54
CA ASN A 74 -9.61 23.91 -4.85
C ASN A 74 -8.54 23.86 -5.97
N ALA A 75 -7.26 23.64 -5.63
CA ALA A 75 -6.23 23.49 -6.66
C ALA A 75 -6.42 22.16 -7.41
N PRO A 76 -6.04 22.09 -8.70
CA PRO A 76 -5.96 20.82 -9.41
C PRO A 76 -5.03 19.84 -8.68
N ILE A 77 -5.36 18.55 -8.71
CA ILE A 77 -4.40 17.51 -8.31
C ILE A 77 -3.50 17.19 -9.50
N SER A 78 -2.18 17.14 -9.29
CA SER A 78 -1.25 16.67 -10.33
C SER A 78 -1.28 15.15 -10.45
N ARG A 79 -0.96 14.63 -11.64
CA ARG A 79 -0.97 13.18 -11.89
C ARG A 79 -0.03 12.40 -10.98
N GLY A 80 1.15 12.95 -10.69
CA GLY A 80 2.11 12.30 -9.80
C GLY A 80 1.68 12.31 -8.33
N GLU A 81 1.00 13.37 -7.86
CA GLU A 81 0.39 13.38 -6.53
C GLU A 81 -0.73 12.35 -6.41
N ALA A 82 -1.55 12.19 -7.46
CA ALA A 82 -2.62 11.21 -7.48
C ALA A 82 -2.09 9.77 -7.34
N ILE A 83 -1.03 9.41 -8.09
CA ILE A 83 -0.37 8.10 -7.97
C ILE A 83 0.21 7.90 -6.56
N ALA A 84 0.88 8.91 -6.00
CA ALA A 84 1.45 8.83 -4.65
C ALA A 84 0.36 8.62 -3.58
N LEU A 85 -0.74 9.37 -3.64
CA LEU A 85 -1.86 9.24 -2.71
C LEU A 85 -2.61 7.91 -2.84
N LEU A 86 -2.78 7.39 -4.06
CA LEU A 86 -3.34 6.04 -4.28
C LEU A 86 -2.45 4.98 -3.63
N ASN A 87 -1.13 5.04 -3.84
CA ASN A 87 -0.18 4.14 -3.17
C ASN A 87 -0.24 4.24 -1.64
N ARG A 88 -0.43 5.44 -1.07
CA ARG A 88 -0.63 5.60 0.39
C ARG A 88 -1.93 4.98 0.88
N VAL A 89 -3.03 5.08 0.13
CA VAL A 89 -4.28 4.35 0.44
C VAL A 89 -4.04 2.84 0.39
N THR A 90 -3.37 2.33 -0.64
CA THR A 90 -3.08 0.91 -0.76
C THR A 90 -2.18 0.40 0.36
N GLN A 91 -1.15 1.16 0.76
CA GLN A 91 -0.31 0.83 1.91
C GLN A 91 -1.05 0.93 3.25
N TYR A 92 -1.97 1.88 3.41
CA TYR A 92 -2.83 1.95 4.59
C TYR A 92 -3.73 0.70 4.67
N SER A 93 -4.34 0.28 3.56
CA SER A 93 -5.26 -0.86 3.55
C SER A 93 -4.58 -2.24 3.54
N TYR A 94 -3.36 -2.39 3.00
CA TYR A 94 -2.72 -3.70 2.77
C TYR A 94 -1.24 -3.77 3.19
N GLY A 95 -0.69 -2.70 3.77
CA GLY A 95 0.73 -2.63 4.12
C GLY A 95 1.66 -2.52 2.90
N VAL A 96 2.97 -2.58 3.15
CA VAL A 96 3.98 -2.56 2.09
C VAL A 96 4.23 -4.00 1.63
N VAL A 97 3.66 -4.37 0.49
CA VAL A 97 3.73 -5.74 -0.07
C VAL A 97 4.94 -5.98 -0.99
N ALA A 98 5.66 -4.94 -1.39
CA ALA A 98 6.79 -5.04 -2.31
C ALA A 98 7.74 -3.84 -2.18
N PRO A 99 9.01 -3.95 -2.59
CA PRO A 99 9.89 -2.79 -2.74
C PRO A 99 9.45 -1.90 -3.92
N PRO A 100 10.01 -0.68 -4.04
CA PRO A 100 9.83 0.16 -5.21
C PRO A 100 10.28 -0.53 -6.51
N ALA A 101 9.52 -0.36 -7.59
CA ALA A 101 9.89 -0.88 -8.90
C ALA A 101 11.03 -0.05 -9.52
N GLU A 102 12.26 -0.53 -9.41
CA GLU A 102 13.44 0.24 -9.82
C GLU A 102 13.49 0.58 -11.31
N ALA A 103 12.94 -0.31 -12.15
CA ALA A 103 12.88 -0.18 -13.60
C ALA A 103 11.70 0.67 -14.12
N ALA A 104 10.86 1.23 -13.24
CA ALA A 104 9.72 2.05 -13.66
C ALA A 104 10.18 3.24 -14.51
N LYS A 105 9.54 3.43 -15.67
CA LYS A 105 9.88 4.43 -16.71
C LYS A 105 9.42 5.85 -16.33
N VAL A 106 10.00 6.40 -15.25
CA VAL A 106 9.60 7.67 -14.63
C VAL A 106 10.80 8.60 -14.39
N ASP A 107 10.59 9.90 -14.58
CA ASP A 107 11.62 10.93 -14.38
C ASP A 107 12.03 11.04 -12.90
N LYS A 108 13.31 10.73 -12.63
CA LYS A 108 13.92 10.71 -11.30
C LYS A 108 13.96 12.08 -10.61
N ARG A 109 13.71 13.17 -11.35
CA ARG A 109 13.67 14.55 -10.81
C ARG A 109 12.32 14.92 -10.20
N TYR A 110 11.27 14.13 -10.41
CA TYR A 110 9.95 14.43 -9.83
C TYR A 110 9.96 14.18 -8.30
N PRO A 111 9.48 15.11 -7.46
CA PRO A 111 9.65 15.01 -6.00
C PRO A 111 9.08 13.74 -5.35
N LEU A 112 7.99 13.18 -5.87
CA LEU A 112 7.35 11.98 -5.33
C LEU A 112 7.74 10.69 -6.08
N VAL A 113 8.85 10.69 -6.84
CA VAL A 113 9.23 9.55 -7.69
C VAL A 113 9.38 8.23 -6.94
N GLN A 114 9.81 8.26 -5.68
CA GLN A 114 9.91 7.04 -4.85
C GLN A 114 8.53 6.48 -4.51
N GLU A 115 7.54 7.33 -4.26
CA GLU A 115 6.15 6.90 -4.04
C GLU A 115 5.49 6.38 -5.32
N ILE A 116 5.87 6.92 -6.48
CA ILE A 116 5.43 6.41 -7.79
C ILE A 116 6.06 5.03 -8.07
N LYS A 117 7.36 4.87 -7.87
CA LYS A 117 8.04 3.56 -7.97
C LYS A 117 7.43 2.54 -7.02
N GLN A 118 7.12 2.97 -5.80
CA GLN A 118 6.43 2.14 -4.82
C GLN A 118 5.00 1.80 -5.27
N ALA A 119 4.25 2.72 -5.86
CA ALA A 119 2.94 2.45 -6.45
C ALA A 119 3.00 1.35 -7.50
N VAL A 120 3.98 1.41 -8.41
CA VAL A 120 4.19 0.40 -9.45
C VAL A 120 4.52 -0.97 -8.84
N GLY A 121 5.45 -1.02 -7.88
CA GLY A 121 5.82 -2.24 -7.16
C GLY A 121 4.62 -2.86 -6.42
N THR A 122 3.86 -2.04 -5.70
CA THR A 122 2.64 -2.43 -4.98
C THR A 122 1.59 -3.00 -5.94
N MET A 123 1.23 -2.29 -7.01
CA MET A 123 0.22 -2.77 -7.98
C MET A 123 0.62 -4.09 -8.63
N ASN A 124 1.88 -4.21 -9.06
CA ASN A 124 2.40 -5.43 -9.67
C ASN A 124 2.37 -6.60 -8.68
N ALA A 125 2.83 -6.40 -7.43
CA ALA A 125 2.87 -7.44 -6.42
C ALA A 125 1.48 -7.88 -5.91
N MET A 126 0.52 -6.96 -5.79
CA MET A 126 -0.87 -7.32 -5.49
C MET A 126 -1.46 -8.24 -6.55
N LEU A 127 -1.13 -8.02 -7.83
CA LEU A 127 -1.54 -8.92 -8.90
C LEU A 127 -0.81 -10.26 -8.83
N TYR A 128 0.51 -10.30 -8.61
CA TYR A 128 1.23 -11.56 -8.49
C TYR A 128 0.74 -12.41 -7.30
N ALA A 129 0.46 -11.78 -6.16
CA ALA A 129 -0.10 -12.43 -4.97
C ALA A 129 -1.54 -12.95 -5.19
N ASP A 130 -2.32 -12.33 -6.08
CA ASP A 130 -3.64 -12.82 -6.49
C ASP A 130 -3.55 -13.98 -7.50
N GLN A 131 -2.56 -13.93 -8.41
CA GLN A 131 -2.38 -14.90 -9.49
C GLN A 131 -1.56 -16.14 -9.10
N LYS A 132 -0.73 -16.04 -8.06
CA LYS A 132 0.34 -17.01 -7.71
C LYS A 132 1.32 -17.28 -8.85
N ALA A 133 1.57 -16.25 -9.67
CA ALA A 133 2.41 -16.33 -10.86
C ALA A 133 2.96 -14.95 -11.23
N TYR A 134 4.14 -14.92 -11.84
CA TYR A 134 4.54 -13.76 -12.64
C TYR A 134 3.77 -13.74 -13.96
N THR A 135 3.39 -12.54 -14.37
CA THR A 135 2.78 -12.28 -15.67
C THR A 135 3.58 -11.20 -16.38
N ARG A 136 3.49 -11.15 -17.72
CA ARG A 136 4.00 -10.02 -18.51
C ARG A 136 3.08 -8.79 -18.41
N PHE A 137 1.89 -8.96 -17.83
CA PHE A 137 0.95 -7.89 -17.57
C PHE A 137 1.28 -7.21 -16.23
N ASN A 138 2.00 -6.10 -16.28
CA ASN A 138 2.36 -5.34 -15.07
C ASN A 138 1.41 -4.15 -14.90
N PRO A 139 0.40 -4.19 -14.00
CA PRO A 139 -0.59 -3.13 -13.89
C PRO A 139 0.00 -1.76 -13.57
N GLY A 140 1.07 -1.69 -12.77
CA GLY A 140 1.74 -0.44 -12.44
C GLY A 140 2.47 0.18 -13.63
N ASP A 141 3.23 -0.63 -14.38
CA ASP A 141 3.94 -0.17 -15.57
C ASP A 141 2.96 0.21 -16.69
N ASN A 142 1.87 -0.55 -16.84
CA ASN A 142 0.77 -0.26 -17.75
C ASN A 142 0.09 1.07 -17.42
N ALA A 143 -0.19 1.35 -16.14
CA ALA A 143 -0.77 2.61 -15.70
C ALA A 143 0.13 3.81 -16.05
N LEU A 144 1.45 3.70 -15.86
CA LEU A 144 2.40 4.74 -16.26
C LEU A 144 2.46 4.92 -17.79
N TYR A 145 2.39 3.84 -18.57
CA TYR A 145 2.37 3.90 -20.02
C TYR A 145 1.10 4.57 -20.56
N LEU A 146 -0.07 4.18 -20.06
CA LEU A 146 -1.35 4.77 -20.44
C LEU A 146 -1.39 6.27 -20.09
N LEU A 147 -0.84 6.65 -18.93
CA LEU A 147 -0.71 8.05 -18.55
C LEU A 147 0.25 8.83 -19.46
N HIS A 148 1.35 8.20 -19.91
CA HIS A 148 2.22 8.76 -20.95
C HIS A 148 1.45 8.95 -22.27
N LEU A 149 0.68 7.96 -22.73
CA LEU A 149 -0.14 8.07 -23.94
C LEU A 149 -1.12 9.25 -23.84
N SER A 150 -1.82 9.38 -22.71
CA SER A 150 -2.71 10.52 -22.45
C SER A 150 -1.97 11.86 -22.54
N ALA A 151 -0.79 11.96 -21.92
CA ALA A 151 0.03 13.17 -21.94
C ALA A 151 0.44 13.58 -23.37
N VAL A 152 0.75 12.61 -24.24
CA VAL A 152 1.06 12.85 -25.67
C VAL A 152 -0.19 12.83 -26.57
N LYS A 153 -1.39 12.95 -25.99
CA LYS A 153 -2.70 13.00 -26.68
C LYS A 153 -3.02 11.77 -27.54
N LYS A 154 -2.39 10.62 -27.24
CA LYS A 154 -2.75 9.30 -27.80
C LYS A 154 -3.85 8.66 -26.92
N PRO A 155 -4.77 7.84 -27.49
CA PRO A 155 -5.79 7.14 -26.71
C PRO A 155 -5.18 6.17 -25.69
N MET A 156 -5.73 6.13 -24.47
CA MET A 156 -5.34 5.18 -23.41
C MET A 156 -5.86 3.76 -23.71
N LYS A 157 -5.21 3.04 -24.63
CA LYS A 157 -5.57 1.66 -25.01
C LYS A 157 -4.45 0.68 -24.70
N MET A 158 -4.81 -0.43 -24.07
CA MET A 158 -3.93 -1.60 -23.96
C MET A 158 -3.80 -2.32 -25.31
N GLY A 159 -2.68 -3.01 -25.51
CA GLY A 159 -2.44 -3.83 -26.71
C GLY A 159 -1.67 -3.13 -27.83
N ALA A 160 -1.36 -1.84 -27.70
CA ALA A 160 -0.22 -1.28 -28.45
C ALA A 160 1.07 -1.97 -27.98
N ILE A 161 1.99 -2.27 -28.91
CA ILE A 161 3.36 -2.67 -28.54
C ILE A 161 3.91 -1.56 -27.66
N LEU A 162 4.34 -1.89 -26.44
CA LEU A 162 4.98 -0.92 -25.54
C LEU A 162 6.16 -0.31 -26.30
N GLU A 163 6.06 0.99 -26.64
CA GLU A 163 7.13 1.70 -27.33
C GLU A 163 8.43 1.49 -26.52
N SER A 164 9.51 1.04 -27.16
CA SER A 164 10.73 0.68 -26.41
C SER A 164 11.31 1.90 -25.70
N ASP A 165 11.21 3.07 -26.34
CA ASP A 165 11.62 4.37 -25.83
C ASP A 165 10.40 5.23 -25.45
N TRP A 166 10.01 5.17 -24.18
CA TRP A 166 9.05 6.10 -23.56
C TRP A 166 9.42 6.31 -22.10
N TRP A 167 9.10 7.49 -21.57
CA TRP A 167 9.15 7.79 -20.14
C TRP A 167 8.04 8.77 -19.77
N LEU A 168 7.68 8.79 -18.49
CA LEU A 168 6.79 9.80 -17.92
C LEU A 168 7.63 10.93 -17.31
N SER A 169 7.65 12.09 -17.97
CA SER A 169 8.47 13.25 -17.59
C SER A 169 7.99 13.92 -16.30
N ALA A 170 8.87 14.68 -15.63
CA ALA A 170 8.46 15.48 -14.46
C ALA A 170 7.36 16.50 -14.80
N GLU A 171 7.36 17.05 -16.02
CA GLU A 171 6.30 17.91 -16.55
C GLU A 171 4.97 17.15 -16.68
N HIS A 172 4.98 15.96 -17.30
CA HIS A 172 3.77 15.12 -17.46
C HIS A 172 3.19 14.68 -16.11
N LEU A 173 4.03 14.58 -15.06
CA LEU A 173 3.61 14.27 -13.69
C LEU A 173 3.07 15.49 -12.92
N GLN A 174 3.58 16.69 -13.20
CA GLN A 174 3.08 17.95 -12.64
C GLN A 174 1.76 18.39 -13.28
N ALA A 175 1.50 17.96 -14.52
CA ALA A 175 0.25 18.26 -15.23
C ALA A 175 -0.99 17.81 -14.43
N PRO A 176 -2.11 18.57 -14.51
CA PRO A 176 -3.36 18.21 -13.84
C PRO A 176 -3.93 16.86 -14.29
N LEU A 177 -4.49 16.11 -13.35
CA LEU A 177 -5.22 14.87 -13.59
C LEU A 177 -6.65 15.17 -14.06
N ASN A 178 -7.11 14.52 -15.13
CA ASN A 178 -8.53 14.50 -15.52
C ASN A 178 -9.27 13.25 -15.00
N ARG A 179 -10.60 13.24 -15.06
CA ARG A 179 -11.42 12.13 -14.55
C ARG A 179 -11.18 10.80 -15.26
N GLU A 180 -10.84 10.80 -16.54
CA GLU A 180 -10.52 9.56 -17.27
C GLU A 180 -9.15 8.98 -16.89
N GLU A 181 -8.15 9.83 -16.68
CA GLU A 181 -6.86 9.41 -16.12
C GLU A 181 -7.03 8.89 -14.69
N ALA A 182 -7.90 9.53 -13.89
CA ALA A 182 -8.23 9.06 -12.55
C ALA A 182 -8.88 7.67 -12.54
N SER A 183 -9.84 7.40 -13.44
CA SER A 183 -10.45 6.06 -13.52
C SER A 183 -9.46 5.02 -14.03
N MET A 184 -8.56 5.37 -14.96
CA MET A 184 -7.48 4.49 -15.42
C MET A 184 -6.52 4.12 -14.27
N LEU A 185 -6.10 5.09 -13.45
CA LEU A 185 -5.24 4.82 -12.28
C LEU A 185 -5.95 3.94 -11.24
N LEU A 186 -7.23 4.23 -10.94
CA LEU A 186 -8.03 3.43 -10.01
C LEU A 186 -8.20 1.99 -10.51
N PHE A 187 -8.54 1.80 -11.78
CA PHE A 187 -8.72 0.49 -12.41
C PHE A 187 -7.49 -0.40 -12.23
N HIS A 188 -6.29 0.13 -12.42
CA HIS A 188 -5.04 -0.61 -12.21
C HIS A 188 -4.72 -0.82 -10.72
N THR A 189 -5.11 0.12 -9.86
CA THR A 189 -4.95 0.01 -8.40
C THR A 189 -5.79 -1.12 -7.80
N ILE A 190 -7.03 -1.31 -8.28
CA ILE A 190 -7.97 -2.34 -7.79
C ILE A 190 -8.06 -3.57 -8.72
N LEU A 191 -7.11 -3.74 -9.65
CA LEU A 191 -7.20 -4.73 -10.72
C LEU A 191 -7.47 -6.18 -10.27
N PRO A 192 -6.89 -6.70 -9.16
CA PRO A 192 -7.25 -8.04 -8.67
C PRO A 192 -8.76 -8.23 -8.47
N ASN A 193 -9.45 -7.19 -8.00
CA ASN A 193 -10.88 -7.21 -7.72
C ASN A 193 -11.67 -7.28 -9.02
N ILE A 194 -11.35 -6.39 -9.97
CA ILE A 194 -11.92 -6.37 -11.32
C ILE A 194 -11.67 -7.70 -12.05
N ARG A 195 -10.50 -8.32 -11.87
CA ARG A 195 -10.17 -9.64 -12.43
C ARG A 195 -11.13 -10.72 -11.93
N HIS A 196 -11.50 -10.71 -10.65
CA HIS A 196 -12.48 -11.64 -10.08
C HIS A 196 -13.91 -11.35 -10.54
N ASP A 197 -14.32 -10.08 -10.59
CA ASP A 197 -15.66 -9.67 -11.04
C ASP A 197 -15.91 -10.00 -12.52
N LEU A 198 -14.87 -9.87 -13.36
CA LEU A 198 -14.91 -10.27 -14.78
C LEU A 198 -14.64 -11.77 -14.98
N HIS A 199 -14.46 -12.54 -13.91
CA HIS A 199 -14.15 -13.98 -13.91
C HIS A 199 -12.94 -14.36 -14.79
N ILE A 200 -11.95 -13.47 -14.91
CA ILE A 200 -10.77 -13.69 -15.76
C ILE A 200 -9.81 -14.66 -15.05
N GLU A 201 -9.41 -15.72 -15.74
CA GLU A 201 -8.39 -16.65 -15.25
C GLU A 201 -7.03 -15.95 -15.06
N PRO A 202 -6.27 -16.20 -13.97
CA PRO A 202 -4.97 -15.59 -13.72
C PRO A 202 -4.01 -15.59 -14.93
N ALA A 203 -3.82 -16.76 -15.55
CA ALA A 203 -2.92 -16.92 -16.69
C ALA A 203 -3.36 -16.16 -17.95
N LYS A 204 -4.65 -15.81 -18.06
CA LYS A 204 -5.24 -15.15 -19.24
C LYS A 204 -5.50 -13.66 -19.00
N ILE A 205 -4.90 -13.02 -17.99
CA ILE A 205 -5.27 -11.62 -17.67
C ILE A 205 -5.13 -10.65 -18.85
N GLN A 206 -4.07 -10.79 -19.66
CA GLN A 206 -3.90 -9.94 -20.84
C GLN A 206 -4.97 -10.21 -21.91
N GLU A 207 -5.31 -11.48 -22.16
CA GLU A 207 -6.33 -11.88 -23.14
C GLU A 207 -7.74 -11.49 -22.68
N GLY A 208 -8.07 -11.75 -21.41
CA GLY A 208 -9.36 -11.42 -20.80
C GLY A 208 -9.61 -9.91 -20.74
N LEU A 209 -8.58 -9.13 -20.38
CA LEU A 209 -8.66 -7.66 -20.47
C LEU A 209 -8.74 -7.19 -21.91
N ASN A 210 -7.99 -7.78 -22.86
CA ASN A 210 -8.14 -7.46 -24.29
C ASN A 210 -9.57 -7.76 -24.81
N GLY A 211 -10.17 -8.87 -24.36
CA GLY A 211 -11.58 -9.20 -24.62
C GLY A 211 -12.52 -8.15 -24.03
N TYR A 212 -12.28 -7.70 -22.79
CA TYR A 212 -13.00 -6.59 -22.17
C TYR A 212 -12.84 -5.27 -22.94
N TYR A 213 -11.64 -4.97 -23.47
CA TYR A 213 -11.35 -3.79 -24.30
C TYR A 213 -12.01 -3.85 -25.70
N GLN A 214 -12.30 -5.05 -26.21
CA GLN A 214 -12.90 -5.27 -27.53
C GLN A 214 -14.42 -5.48 -27.48
N ALA A 215 -14.95 -5.97 -26.36
CA ALA A 215 -16.37 -6.11 -26.15
C ALA A 215 -17.08 -4.76 -26.27
N THR A 216 -18.23 -4.74 -26.94
CA THR A 216 -19.12 -3.58 -26.95
C THR A 216 -19.73 -3.41 -25.56
N LEU A 217 -18.99 -2.76 -24.66
CA LEU A 217 -19.56 -2.32 -23.38
C LEU A 217 -20.82 -1.50 -23.70
N SER A 218 -21.94 -1.89 -23.09
CA SER A 218 -23.11 -1.00 -23.05
C SER A 218 -22.65 0.33 -22.46
N ASN A 219 -22.99 1.45 -23.11
CA ASN A 219 -22.50 2.77 -22.72
C ASN A 219 -22.87 3.04 -21.26
N ALA A 220 -21.93 2.81 -20.34
CA ALA A 220 -22.18 2.92 -18.91
C ALA A 220 -22.37 4.39 -18.48
N TYR A 221 -21.93 5.31 -19.32
CA TYR A 221 -22.13 6.75 -19.23
C TYR A 221 -22.48 7.29 -20.62
N GLN A 222 -23.18 8.42 -20.67
CA GLN A 222 -23.67 8.97 -21.95
C GLN A 222 -22.58 9.67 -22.78
N ASP A 223 -21.49 10.09 -22.14
CA ASP A 223 -20.45 10.99 -22.68
C ASP A 223 -19.05 10.35 -22.77
N THR A 224 -18.90 9.07 -22.42
CA THR A 224 -17.63 8.36 -22.59
C THR A 224 -17.82 6.89 -22.91
N LYS A 225 -16.87 6.34 -23.67
CA LYS A 225 -16.67 4.90 -23.89
C LYS A 225 -15.45 4.38 -23.13
N SER A 226 -15.01 5.12 -22.10
CA SER A 226 -13.85 4.73 -21.31
C SER A 226 -14.09 3.41 -20.59
N LEU A 227 -13.28 2.42 -20.94
CA LEU A 227 -13.38 1.07 -20.40
C LEU A 227 -12.91 1.06 -18.92
N TYR A 228 -12.01 1.96 -18.53
CA TYR A 228 -11.61 2.17 -17.15
C TYR A 228 -12.75 2.72 -16.28
N ALA A 229 -13.43 3.77 -16.76
CA ALA A 229 -14.59 4.34 -16.08
C ALA A 229 -15.72 3.32 -15.92
N THR A 230 -15.93 2.48 -16.93
CA THR A 230 -16.94 1.42 -16.90
C THR A 230 -16.54 0.30 -15.93
N GLY A 231 -15.28 -0.13 -15.94
CA GLY A 231 -14.78 -1.23 -15.11
C GLY A 231 -14.79 -0.94 -13.61
N ILE A 232 -14.62 0.32 -13.22
CA ILE A 232 -14.72 0.73 -11.80
C ILE A 232 -16.14 1.12 -11.36
N LYS A 233 -17.13 1.18 -12.28
CA LYS A 233 -18.46 1.74 -11.97
C LYS A 233 -19.17 1.05 -10.80
N GLY A 234 -19.01 -0.26 -10.68
CA GLY A 234 -19.58 -1.05 -9.58
C GLY A 234 -19.02 -0.68 -8.19
N TYR A 235 -17.84 -0.05 -8.13
CA TYR A 235 -17.15 0.32 -6.89
C TYR A 235 -17.54 1.70 -6.34
N GLN A 236 -18.34 2.47 -7.08
CA GLN A 236 -18.90 3.77 -6.65
C GLN A 236 -17.83 4.82 -6.23
N LEU A 237 -16.60 4.70 -6.77
CA LEU A 237 -15.45 5.55 -6.46
C LEU A 237 -15.57 6.96 -7.07
N LEU A 238 -15.95 7.06 -8.35
CA LEU A 238 -15.90 8.29 -9.17
C LEU A 238 -17.28 8.83 -9.57
N GLU A 239 -18.33 8.09 -9.22
CA GLU A 239 -19.71 8.24 -9.67
C GLU A 239 -20.36 9.51 -9.11
N ASP A 240 -21.22 10.11 -9.94
CA ASP A 240 -22.23 11.08 -9.58
C ASP A 240 -23.64 10.59 -9.99
N SER A 241 -24.68 11.29 -9.56
CA SER A 241 -26.08 10.94 -9.80
C SER A 241 -26.59 11.29 -11.20
N THR A 242 -25.76 11.85 -12.10
CA THR A 242 -26.20 12.44 -13.37
C THR A 242 -26.17 11.46 -14.55
N GLY A 243 -25.39 10.38 -14.45
CA GLY A 243 -25.16 9.43 -15.55
C GLY A 243 -24.14 9.90 -16.60
N PHE A 244 -23.54 11.07 -16.41
CA PHE A 244 -22.40 11.57 -17.17
C PHE A 244 -21.10 11.29 -16.42
N PHE A 245 -20.02 10.97 -17.13
CA PHE A 245 -18.72 10.72 -16.52
C PHE A 245 -17.81 11.95 -16.52
N GLN A 246 -17.97 12.88 -17.48
CA GLN A 246 -17.15 14.09 -17.65
C GLN A 246 -15.64 13.78 -17.80
N PRO A 247 -15.22 12.95 -18.79
CA PRO A 247 -13.86 12.37 -18.86
C PRO A 247 -12.74 13.40 -18.86
N THR A 248 -12.89 14.50 -19.61
CA THR A 248 -11.86 15.54 -19.78
C THR A 248 -11.78 16.54 -18.62
N LYS A 249 -12.69 16.46 -17.64
CA LYS A 249 -12.75 17.41 -16.52
C LYS A 249 -11.56 17.21 -15.58
N THR A 250 -10.78 18.27 -15.40
CA THR A 250 -9.72 18.34 -14.39
C THR A 250 -10.26 18.14 -12.99
N MET A 251 -9.56 17.34 -12.19
CA MET A 251 -9.94 17.05 -10.80
C MET A 251 -9.27 18.01 -9.82
N THR A 252 -10.02 18.50 -8.82
CA THR A 252 -9.42 19.20 -7.67
C THR A 252 -8.90 18.22 -6.63
N ARG A 253 -7.99 18.67 -5.77
CA ARG A 253 -7.47 17.90 -4.63
C ARG A 253 -8.59 17.50 -3.67
N ALA A 254 -9.59 18.35 -3.47
CA ALA A 254 -10.79 18.04 -2.70
C ALA A 254 -11.65 16.92 -3.32
N GLN A 255 -11.88 16.96 -4.64
CA GLN A 255 -12.61 15.89 -5.34
C GLN A 255 -11.86 14.56 -5.25
N PHE A 256 -10.53 14.58 -5.35
CA PHE A 256 -9.71 13.38 -5.21
C PHE A 256 -9.69 12.85 -3.76
N ALA A 257 -9.75 13.71 -2.74
CA ALA A 257 -9.89 13.28 -1.34
C ALA A 257 -11.16 12.45 -1.10
N VAL A 258 -12.29 12.79 -1.73
CA VAL A 258 -13.53 11.98 -1.66
C VAL A 258 -13.30 10.57 -2.20
N ILE A 259 -12.62 10.46 -3.35
CA ILE A 259 -12.30 9.18 -4.00
C ILE A 259 -11.41 8.33 -3.10
N LEU A 260 -10.37 8.93 -2.50
CA LEU A 260 -9.45 8.22 -1.61
C LEU A 260 -10.16 7.69 -0.36
N GLN A 261 -11.09 8.45 0.23
CA GLN A 261 -11.91 7.94 1.34
C GLN A 261 -12.82 6.79 0.89
N ARG A 262 -13.49 6.92 -0.27
CA ARG A 262 -14.32 5.84 -0.85
C ARG A 262 -13.49 4.57 -1.06
N LEU A 263 -12.27 4.70 -1.60
CA LEU A 263 -11.34 3.59 -1.83
C LEU A 263 -10.90 2.93 -0.52
N VAL A 264 -10.56 3.71 0.52
CA VAL A 264 -10.27 3.15 1.85
C VAL A 264 -11.45 2.32 2.37
N ILE A 265 -12.67 2.88 2.34
CA ILE A 265 -13.87 2.19 2.82
C ILE A 265 -14.15 0.90 2.03
N ALA A 266 -14.05 0.95 0.69
CA ALA A 266 -14.24 -0.21 -0.17
C ALA A 266 -13.19 -1.31 0.10
N ASN A 267 -11.92 -0.93 0.31
CA ASN A 267 -10.85 -1.87 0.66
C ASN A 267 -11.14 -2.57 1.99
N GLU A 268 -11.54 -1.83 3.03
CA GLU A 268 -11.87 -2.41 4.35
C GLU A 268 -13.05 -3.40 4.25
N GLN A 269 -14.15 -3.00 3.62
CA GLN A 269 -15.32 -3.86 3.39
C GLN A 269 -14.97 -5.14 2.61
N GLN A 270 -14.08 -5.02 1.61
CA GLN A 270 -13.64 -6.18 0.86
C GLN A 270 -12.75 -7.12 1.69
N LYS A 271 -11.82 -6.59 2.50
CA LYS A 271 -11.00 -7.41 3.41
C LYS A 271 -11.88 -8.19 4.38
N GLU A 272 -12.86 -7.53 4.99
CA GLU A 272 -13.81 -8.17 5.89
C GLU A 272 -14.60 -9.29 5.18
N LYS A 273 -15.12 -9.04 3.98
CA LYS A 273 -15.77 -10.05 3.13
C LYS A 273 -14.84 -11.21 2.75
N GLN A 274 -13.53 -10.98 2.66
CA GLN A 274 -12.55 -12.03 2.37
C GLN A 274 -12.21 -12.87 3.61
N TRP A 275 -12.05 -12.25 4.78
CA TRP A 275 -11.82 -12.96 6.06
C TRP A 275 -13.02 -13.80 6.49
N ASN A 276 -14.23 -13.27 6.33
CA ASN A 276 -15.48 -13.95 6.64
C ASN A 276 -16.01 -14.81 5.47
N GLY A 277 -15.21 -15.00 4.42
CA GLY A 277 -15.59 -15.71 3.19
C GLY A 277 -15.17 -17.18 3.17
N SER A 278 -15.19 -17.79 1.98
CA SER A 278 -14.70 -19.16 1.79
C SER A 278 -13.19 -19.30 2.09
N VAL A 279 -12.72 -20.53 2.33
CA VAL A 279 -11.29 -20.85 2.48
C VAL A 279 -10.42 -20.28 1.34
N GLN A 280 -10.97 -20.16 0.12
CA GLN A 280 -10.27 -19.56 -1.02
C GLN A 280 -10.19 -18.02 -0.92
N GLN A 281 -11.22 -17.37 -0.35
CA GLN A 281 -11.20 -15.93 -0.08
C GLN A 281 -10.22 -15.61 1.08
N GLN A 282 -10.30 -16.38 2.16
CA GLN A 282 -9.38 -16.32 3.30
C GLN A 282 -7.94 -16.54 2.85
N THR A 283 -7.68 -17.56 2.04
CA THR A 283 -6.38 -17.81 1.42
C THR A 283 -5.88 -16.61 0.63
N ARG A 284 -6.72 -15.88 -0.13
CA ARG A 284 -6.27 -14.70 -0.88
C ARG A 284 -5.85 -13.55 0.05
N ILE A 285 -6.65 -13.22 1.05
CA ILE A 285 -6.34 -12.09 1.94
C ILE A 285 -5.15 -12.39 2.86
N SER A 286 -5.04 -13.63 3.36
CA SER A 286 -3.88 -14.05 4.17
C SER A 286 -2.60 -14.19 3.32
N ASN A 287 -2.69 -14.53 2.03
CA ASN A 287 -1.54 -14.50 1.11
C ASN A 287 -0.93 -13.09 1.03
N LEU A 288 -1.80 -12.06 0.90
CA LEU A 288 -1.36 -10.67 0.84
C LEU A 288 -0.80 -10.18 2.19
N MET A 289 -1.41 -10.60 3.31
CA MET A 289 -0.87 -10.34 4.66
C MET A 289 0.53 -10.94 4.84
N LEU A 290 0.75 -12.20 4.45
CA LEU A 290 2.06 -12.86 4.52
C LEU A 290 3.08 -12.24 3.58
N THR A 291 2.64 -11.70 2.44
CA THR A 291 3.47 -10.91 1.53
C THR A 291 3.97 -9.63 2.24
N ALA A 292 3.09 -8.86 2.89
CA ALA A 292 3.47 -7.67 3.65
C ALA A 292 4.35 -7.99 4.89
N ALA A 293 4.01 -9.05 5.63
CA ALA A 293 4.79 -9.52 6.78
C ALA A 293 6.21 -9.96 6.37
N THR A 294 6.33 -10.67 5.24
CA THR A 294 7.64 -11.09 4.71
C THR A 294 8.43 -9.92 4.15
N HIS A 295 7.78 -8.92 3.55
CA HIS A 295 8.45 -7.68 3.18
C HIS A 295 9.07 -6.99 4.41
N ALA A 296 8.32 -6.86 5.51
CA ALA A 296 8.82 -6.31 6.77
C ALA A 296 10.05 -7.07 7.29
N TYR A 297 9.98 -8.41 7.28
CA TYR A 297 11.09 -9.30 7.67
C TYR A 297 12.34 -9.14 6.78
N LEU A 298 12.20 -9.21 5.46
CA LEU A 298 13.31 -9.10 4.51
C LEU A 298 13.99 -7.72 4.57
N ARG A 299 13.24 -6.67 4.93
CA ARG A 299 13.77 -5.32 5.18
C ARG A 299 14.32 -5.12 6.60
N LYS A 300 14.22 -6.11 7.49
CA LYS A 300 14.57 -6.04 8.92
C LYS A 300 13.95 -4.82 9.62
N ASN A 301 12.71 -4.47 9.26
CA ASN A 301 12.01 -3.36 9.86
C ASN A 301 11.34 -3.84 11.16
N GLU A 302 12.03 -3.69 12.29
CA GLU A 302 11.58 -4.17 13.61
C GLU A 302 10.18 -3.69 13.98
N GLN A 303 9.85 -2.43 13.70
CA GLN A 303 8.53 -1.87 13.96
C GLN A 303 7.44 -2.59 13.14
N LEU A 304 7.65 -2.81 11.84
CA LEU A 304 6.69 -3.55 11.02
C LEU A 304 6.68 -5.03 11.38
N MET A 305 7.82 -5.63 11.73
CA MET A 305 7.88 -7.03 12.17
C MET A 305 7.05 -7.26 13.44
N THR A 306 7.16 -6.39 14.45
CA THR A 306 6.33 -6.49 15.67
C THR A 306 4.84 -6.22 15.41
N ALA A 307 4.49 -5.53 14.31
CA ALA A 307 3.10 -5.38 13.88
C ALA A 307 2.48 -6.66 13.29
N TYR A 308 3.27 -7.56 12.69
CA TYR A 308 2.78 -8.80 12.05
C TYR A 308 3.07 -10.09 12.84
N PHE A 309 4.16 -10.14 13.61
CA PHE A 309 4.65 -11.37 14.26
C PHE A 309 4.59 -11.25 15.78
N GLY A 310 4.01 -12.28 16.42
CA GLY A 310 4.05 -12.46 17.87
C GLY A 310 5.45 -12.84 18.37
N LYS A 311 5.66 -12.74 19.69
CA LYS A 311 6.97 -12.98 20.33
C LYS A 311 7.58 -14.34 20.00
N GLU A 312 6.79 -15.41 19.94
CA GLU A 312 7.27 -16.77 19.61
C GLU A 312 7.67 -16.89 18.12
N ALA A 313 6.88 -16.34 17.21
CA ALA A 313 7.24 -16.23 15.80
C ALA A 313 8.56 -15.44 15.62
N LEU A 314 8.71 -14.28 16.26
CA LEU A 314 9.96 -13.49 16.21
C LEU A 314 11.18 -14.29 16.69
N GLN A 315 11.08 -14.95 17.86
CA GLN A 315 12.14 -15.82 18.39
C GLN A 315 12.47 -17.03 17.52
N THR A 316 11.54 -17.45 16.66
CA THR A 316 11.78 -18.49 15.65
C THR A 316 12.48 -17.89 14.43
N ILE A 317 11.99 -16.77 13.92
CA ILE A 317 12.54 -16.03 12.77
C ILE A 317 14.02 -15.67 13.00
N GLU A 318 14.38 -15.22 14.20
CA GLU A 318 15.78 -14.90 14.58
C GLU A 318 16.76 -16.08 14.39
N LYS A 319 16.26 -17.31 14.48
CA LYS A 319 17.05 -18.55 14.37
C LYS A 319 17.08 -19.11 12.95
N LEU A 320 16.19 -18.63 12.07
CA LEU A 320 16.17 -19.05 10.67
C LEU A 320 17.32 -18.38 9.90
N ARG A 321 17.93 -19.14 8.98
CA ARG A 321 18.75 -18.54 7.94
C ARG A 321 17.88 -17.59 7.10
N PRO A 322 18.43 -16.50 6.54
CA PRO A 322 17.65 -15.55 5.75
C PRO A 322 17.08 -16.23 4.50
N LEU A 323 15.79 -16.57 4.57
CA LEU A 323 14.95 -17.15 3.54
C LEU A 323 13.59 -16.44 3.59
N PRO A 324 12.96 -16.10 2.45
CA PRO A 324 11.62 -15.53 2.48
C PRO A 324 10.66 -16.43 3.26
N LEU A 325 9.99 -15.90 4.28
CA LEU A 325 8.96 -16.64 5.00
C LEU A 325 7.83 -17.02 4.04
N HIS A 326 7.44 -16.07 3.19
CA HIS A 326 6.50 -16.21 2.08
C HIS A 326 7.13 -15.82 0.74
N ASP A 327 6.80 -16.54 -0.34
CA ASP A 327 7.00 -16.12 -1.74
C ASP A 327 5.65 -16.17 -2.47
N VAL A 328 5.33 -15.10 -3.21
CA VAL A 328 4.10 -14.98 -4.01
C VAL A 328 4.02 -15.98 -5.16
N LEU A 329 5.14 -16.58 -5.57
CA LEU A 329 5.19 -17.68 -6.55
C LEU A 329 4.99 -19.07 -5.93
N GLY A 330 5.09 -19.17 -4.61
CA GLY A 330 4.94 -20.43 -3.90
C GLY A 330 3.51 -20.95 -3.91
N SER A 331 3.34 -22.21 -3.52
CA SER A 331 2.02 -22.66 -3.10
C SER A 331 1.73 -22.07 -1.71
N TYR A 332 0.47 -21.72 -1.49
CA TYR A 332 -0.02 -21.25 -0.19
C TYR A 332 -1.51 -21.56 -0.07
N GLN A 333 -1.92 -22.06 1.09
CA GLN A 333 -3.30 -22.45 1.37
C GLN A 333 -3.62 -22.34 2.87
N VAL A 334 -4.81 -21.83 3.20
CA VAL A 334 -5.40 -21.98 4.53
C VAL A 334 -5.88 -23.42 4.71
N MET A 335 -5.39 -24.08 5.75
CA MET A 335 -5.64 -25.49 6.05
C MET A 335 -6.82 -25.66 7.03
N ASP A 336 -6.90 -24.76 8.01
CA ASP A 336 -7.93 -24.74 9.06
C ASP A 336 -8.15 -23.28 9.51
N SER A 337 -9.38 -22.93 9.87
CA SER A 337 -9.72 -21.58 10.29
C SER A 337 -11.07 -21.51 11.01
N ASN A 338 -11.14 -20.66 12.04
CA ASN A 338 -12.38 -20.22 12.68
C ASN A 338 -12.37 -18.69 12.87
N GLU A 339 -13.32 -18.17 13.64
CA GLU A 339 -13.51 -16.73 13.86
C GLU A 339 -12.31 -15.99 14.48
N SER A 340 -11.40 -16.71 15.13
CA SER A 340 -10.29 -16.15 15.92
C SER A 340 -8.92 -16.75 15.64
N THR A 341 -8.84 -17.93 15.02
CA THR A 341 -7.57 -18.60 14.71
C THR A 341 -7.55 -19.14 13.29
N MET A 342 -6.36 -19.19 12.69
CA MET A 342 -6.13 -19.70 11.34
C MET A 342 -4.79 -20.44 11.27
N LYS A 343 -4.80 -21.62 10.65
CA LYS A 343 -3.60 -22.37 10.30
C LYS A 343 -3.46 -22.41 8.78
N ALA A 344 -2.28 -22.06 8.30
CA ALA A 344 -1.99 -22.05 6.88
C ALA A 344 -0.63 -22.69 6.60
N LYS A 345 -0.44 -23.14 5.37
CA LYS A 345 0.79 -23.77 4.91
C LYS A 345 1.19 -23.23 3.55
N GLY A 346 2.48 -23.00 3.36
CA GLY A 346 3.05 -22.72 2.06
C GLY A 346 4.24 -23.60 1.74
N ALA A 347 4.49 -23.81 0.45
CA ALA A 347 5.68 -24.48 -0.07
C ALA A 347 6.37 -23.56 -1.08
N TYR A 348 7.68 -23.41 -0.88
CA TYR A 348 8.53 -22.40 -1.51
C TYR A 348 9.83 -23.02 -2.01
N PHE A 349 10.55 -22.29 -2.85
CA PHE A 349 11.85 -22.68 -3.36
C PHE A 349 12.88 -21.58 -3.14
N SER A 350 14.07 -21.96 -2.68
CA SER A 350 15.23 -21.08 -2.55
C SER A 350 16.41 -21.69 -3.30
N THR A 351 17.16 -20.88 -4.05
CA THR A 351 18.40 -21.33 -4.70
C THR A 351 19.49 -21.71 -3.68
N MET A 352 19.36 -21.31 -2.41
CA MET A 352 20.32 -21.61 -1.35
C MET A 352 20.00 -22.90 -0.57
N THR A 353 18.73 -23.28 -0.46
CA THR A 353 18.28 -24.39 0.39
C THR A 353 17.32 -25.36 -0.31
N GLY A 354 17.01 -25.18 -1.59
CA GLY A 354 16.07 -26.02 -2.33
C GLY A 354 14.62 -25.76 -1.92
N ASN A 355 13.81 -26.81 -1.92
CA ASN A 355 12.40 -26.73 -1.53
C ASN A 355 12.27 -26.66 0.00
N TYR A 356 11.37 -25.81 0.49
CA TYR A 356 11.03 -25.74 1.90
C TYR A 356 9.54 -25.48 2.09
N GLU A 357 9.02 -25.80 3.26
CA GLU A 357 7.66 -25.45 3.66
C GLU A 357 7.67 -24.57 4.90
N VAL A 358 6.66 -23.70 5.00
CA VAL A 358 6.41 -22.89 6.19
C VAL A 358 4.96 -23.09 6.60
N GLU A 359 4.77 -23.47 7.86
CA GLU A 359 3.46 -23.53 8.51
C GLU A 359 3.31 -22.33 9.42
N TYR A 360 2.13 -21.73 9.37
CA TYR A 360 1.79 -20.49 10.07
C TYR A 360 0.60 -20.75 10.99
N GLU A 361 0.72 -20.38 12.25
CA GLU A 361 -0.41 -20.26 13.16
C GLU A 361 -0.66 -18.76 13.39
N MET A 362 -1.89 -18.32 13.16
CA MET A 362 -2.31 -16.92 13.19
C MET A 362 -3.53 -16.76 14.11
N VAL A 363 -3.60 -15.64 14.82
CA VAL A 363 -4.75 -15.29 15.68
C VAL A 363 -5.25 -13.89 15.35
N LYS A 364 -6.55 -13.69 15.43
CA LYS A 364 -7.18 -12.37 15.32
C LYS A 364 -6.83 -11.55 16.58
N SER A 365 -6.51 -10.27 16.40
CA SER A 365 -6.12 -9.38 17.50
C SER A 365 -6.49 -7.93 17.23
N ASP A 366 -7.39 -7.40 18.05
CA ASP A 366 -7.78 -5.97 18.03
C ASP A 366 -6.65 -5.04 18.50
N GLN A 367 -5.58 -5.59 19.07
CA GLN A 367 -4.36 -4.87 19.44
C GLN A 367 -3.31 -4.86 18.32
N SER A 368 -3.56 -5.52 17.19
CA SER A 368 -2.63 -5.51 16.06
C SER A 368 -2.58 -4.13 15.38
N SER A 369 -1.37 -3.64 15.11
CA SER A 369 -1.13 -2.37 14.43
C SER A 369 -1.00 -2.52 12.90
N ASN A 370 -1.19 -3.73 12.37
CA ASN A 370 -1.17 -4.00 10.94
C ASN A 370 -2.58 -3.89 10.31
N PRO A 371 -2.70 -3.69 8.99
CA PRO A 371 -3.99 -3.45 8.33
C PRO A 371 -4.97 -4.64 8.28
N TYR A 372 -4.63 -5.81 8.83
CA TYR A 372 -5.40 -7.02 8.66
C TYR A 372 -6.18 -7.44 9.91
N GLY A 373 -5.78 -7.03 11.11
CA GLY A 373 -6.41 -7.48 12.36
C GLY A 373 -5.93 -8.86 12.83
N TRP A 374 -4.84 -9.40 12.28
CA TRP A 374 -4.31 -10.74 12.59
C TRP A 374 -2.82 -10.68 12.93
N ILE A 375 -2.36 -11.57 13.81
CA ILE A 375 -0.95 -11.73 14.21
C ILE A 375 -0.51 -13.17 13.94
N ILE A 376 0.65 -13.33 13.32
CA ILE A 376 1.33 -14.62 13.14
C ILE A 376 2.00 -14.96 14.46
N THR A 377 1.38 -15.83 15.26
CA THR A 377 1.86 -16.17 16.60
C THR A 377 3.03 -17.14 16.55
N LYS A 378 3.02 -18.07 15.58
CA LYS A 378 4.02 -19.13 15.45
C LYS A 378 4.30 -19.47 13.99
N ILE A 379 5.55 -19.87 13.74
CA ILE A 379 6.07 -20.26 12.43
C ILE A 379 6.81 -21.59 12.61
N THR A 380 6.55 -22.56 11.74
CA THR A 380 7.34 -23.80 11.66
C THR A 380 7.98 -23.88 10.29
N HIS A 381 9.31 -23.80 10.23
CA HIS A 381 10.06 -24.01 8.98
C HIS A 381 10.44 -25.48 8.83
N ILE A 382 10.06 -26.08 7.71
CA ILE A 382 10.30 -27.49 7.39
C ILE A 382 11.19 -27.54 6.14
N GLN A 383 12.43 -27.97 6.31
CA GLN A 383 13.32 -28.25 5.20
C GLN A 383 12.90 -29.58 4.54
N LYS A 384 12.76 -29.59 3.22
CA LYS A 384 12.54 -30.81 2.42
C LYS A 384 13.85 -31.30 1.80
#